data_AF-A0A222GAJ3-F1
#
_entry.id   AF-A0A222GAJ3-F1
#
_cell.length_a   1.000
_cell.length_b   1.000
_cell.length_c   1.000
_cell.angle_alpha   90.00
_cell.angle_beta   90.00
_cell.angle_gamma   90.00
#
_symmetry.space_group_name_H-M   'P 1'
#
loop_
_entity.id
_entity.type
_entity.pdbx_description
1 polymer ?
#
loop_
_entity_poly.entity_id
_entity_poly.type
_entity_poly.pdbx_seq_one_letter_code
_entity_poly.pdbx_strand_id
1 'polypeptide(L)'
;MSDNKIGTMAWLDISVDNATEVKSFYEDVIGWKSENIAMGDYDDYAMLEPANNEAVAGVCHAKGVNKDLPPAWLPYFLVADIEASLNAVRANGGKLVTEIKFMGSDKYAVIKDPAGAACAIYQKIAQ
;
A
#
# COMPACT_ATOMS: atom_id res chain seq x y z
N MET A 1 -12.53 9.30 -17.31
CA MET A 1 -13.22 9.12 -16.02
C MET A 1 -13.00 7.68 -15.60
N SER A 2 -11.80 7.32 -15.14
CA SER A 2 -11.51 5.95 -14.74
C SER A 2 -12.29 5.64 -13.47
N ASP A 3 -13.09 4.57 -13.52
CA ASP A 3 -13.95 4.10 -12.43
C ASP A 3 -13.14 3.85 -11.15
N ASN A 4 -13.02 4.85 -10.28
CA ASN A 4 -12.60 4.64 -8.90
C ASN A 4 -13.71 3.84 -8.22
N LYS A 5 -13.58 2.51 -8.20
CA LYS A 5 -14.49 1.60 -7.51
C LYS A 5 -14.31 1.76 -6.00
N ILE A 6 -14.87 2.82 -5.43
CA ILE A 6 -14.82 3.09 -3.99
C ILE A 6 -15.24 1.85 -3.20
N GLY A 7 -14.47 1.50 -2.18
CA GLY A 7 -14.66 0.30 -1.36
C GLY A 7 -13.92 -0.95 -1.87
N THR A 8 -13.32 -0.94 -3.06
CA THR A 8 -12.48 -2.07 -3.51
C THR A 8 -11.02 -1.90 -3.07
N MET A 9 -10.29 -3.01 -3.06
CA MET A 9 -8.84 -2.99 -2.93
C MET A 9 -8.23 -2.37 -4.20
N ALA A 10 -7.46 -1.30 -4.05
CA ALA A 10 -6.71 -0.66 -5.13
C ALA A 10 -5.29 -1.21 -5.25
N TRP A 11 -4.69 -1.62 -4.14
CA TRP A 11 -3.28 -1.97 -4.09
C TRP A 11 -2.96 -2.87 -2.90
N LEU A 12 -1.77 -3.47 -2.93
CA LEU A 12 -1.24 -4.34 -1.88
C LEU A 12 0.27 -4.08 -1.77
N ASP A 13 0.74 -3.63 -0.60
CA ASP A 13 2.16 -3.41 -0.36
C ASP A 13 2.64 -4.11 0.91
N ILE A 14 3.93 -4.43 0.92
CA ILE A 14 4.67 -4.74 2.15
C ILE A 14 5.89 -3.82 2.26
N SER A 15 6.16 -3.33 3.47
CA SER A 15 7.35 -2.53 3.78
C SER A 15 8.25 -3.27 4.76
N VAL A 16 9.50 -3.51 4.38
CA VAL A 16 10.46 -4.34 5.13
C VAL A 16 11.88 -3.78 5.01
N ASP A 17 12.76 -4.10 5.95
CA ASP A 17 14.16 -3.67 5.89
C ASP A 17 14.94 -4.34 4.75
N ASN A 18 14.56 -5.57 4.41
CA ASN A 18 15.24 -6.47 3.48
C ASN A 18 14.39 -6.71 2.20
N ALA A 19 13.95 -5.61 1.57
CA ALA A 19 13.01 -5.64 0.46
C ALA A 19 13.53 -6.43 -0.76
N THR A 20 14.82 -6.34 -1.06
CA THR A 20 15.46 -7.11 -2.14
C THR A 20 15.31 -8.62 -1.92
N GLU A 21 15.58 -9.10 -0.70
CA GLU A 21 15.43 -10.51 -0.37
C GLU A 21 13.96 -10.96 -0.40
N VAL A 22 13.05 -10.12 0.10
CA VAL A 22 11.60 -10.43 0.10
C VAL A 22 11.03 -10.48 -1.31
N LYS A 23 11.43 -9.55 -2.19
CA LYS A 23 11.11 -9.58 -3.62
C LYS A 23 11.55 -10.91 -4.23
N SER A 24 12.83 -11.28 -4.10
CA SER A 24 13.35 -12.54 -4.66
C SER A 24 12.65 -13.78 -4.09
N PHE A 25 12.30 -13.77 -2.81
CA PHE A 25 11.50 -14.84 -2.22
C PHE A 25 10.15 -15.03 -2.94
N TYR A 26 9.41 -13.96 -3.22
CA TYR A 26 8.13 -14.08 -3.94
C TYR A 26 8.31 -14.38 -5.44
N GLU A 27 9.41 -13.96 -6.06
CA GLU A 27 9.78 -14.41 -7.40
C GLU A 27 9.95 -15.94 -7.43
N ASP A 28 10.63 -16.53 -6.44
CA ASP A 28 10.88 -17.97 -6.38
C ASP A 28 9.64 -18.79 -5.96
N VAL A 29 8.84 -18.29 -5.02
CA VAL A 29 7.76 -19.07 -4.38
C VAL A 29 6.46 -19.06 -5.20
N ILE A 30 6.07 -17.89 -5.71
CA ILE A 30 4.79 -17.73 -6.45
C ILE A 30 5.00 -17.31 -7.90
N GLY A 31 6.25 -17.15 -8.34
CA GLY A 31 6.59 -16.91 -9.74
C GLY A 31 6.43 -15.47 -10.20
N TRP A 32 6.15 -14.52 -9.29
CA TRP A 32 6.06 -13.10 -9.65
C TRP A 32 7.34 -12.63 -10.35
N LYS A 33 7.22 -11.59 -11.15
CA LYS A 33 8.36 -10.83 -11.67
C LYS A 33 8.43 -9.49 -10.95
N SER A 34 9.48 -8.72 -11.19
CA SER A 34 9.62 -7.40 -10.59
C SER A 34 10.11 -6.35 -11.57
N GLU A 35 9.66 -5.12 -11.38
CA GLU A 35 10.26 -3.93 -11.96
C GLU A 35 10.76 -3.00 -10.86
N ASN A 36 11.91 -2.36 -11.10
CA ASN A 36 12.46 -1.39 -10.16
C ASN A 36 11.67 -0.08 -10.22
N ILE A 37 11.31 0.44 -9.05
CA ILE A 37 10.69 1.73 -8.85
C ILE A 37 11.71 2.64 -8.16
N ALA A 38 12.20 3.64 -8.88
CA ALA A 38 13.24 4.53 -8.38
C ALA A 38 12.73 5.39 -7.21
N MET A 39 13.39 5.29 -6.07
CA MET A 39 13.09 6.04 -4.84
C MET A 39 14.17 7.09 -4.50
N GLY A 40 15.06 7.37 -5.45
CA GLY A 40 16.20 8.27 -5.28
C GLY A 40 17.51 7.50 -5.27
N ASP A 41 18.02 7.18 -4.08
CA ASP A 41 19.28 6.45 -3.87
C ASP A 41 19.11 4.92 -3.74
N TYR A 42 17.87 4.43 -3.79
CA TYR A 42 17.52 3.01 -3.81
C TYR A 42 16.31 2.77 -4.72
N ASP A 43 16.01 1.50 -4.99
CA ASP A 43 14.83 1.06 -5.72
C ASP A 43 13.91 0.28 -4.78
N ASP A 44 12.61 0.54 -4.88
CA ASP A 44 11.55 -0.37 -4.45
C ASP A 44 11.10 -1.23 -5.64
N TYR A 45 10.17 -2.15 -5.43
CA TYR A 45 9.80 -3.15 -6.44
C TYR A 45 8.31 -3.20 -6.69
N ALA A 46 7.90 -3.00 -7.95
CA ALA A 46 6.57 -3.38 -8.41
C ALA A 46 6.59 -4.87 -8.77
N MET A 47 5.76 -5.67 -8.11
CA MET A 47 5.62 -7.09 -8.36
C MET A 47 4.58 -7.33 -9.44
N LEU A 48 4.96 -8.06 -10.48
CA LEU A 48 4.16 -8.28 -11.67
C LEU A 48 3.67 -9.74 -11.71
N GLU A 49 2.40 -9.94 -12.05
CA GLU A 49 1.89 -11.29 -12.23
C GLU A 49 2.45 -11.93 -13.52
N PRO A 50 2.67 -13.25 -13.56
CA PRO A 50 3.45 -13.86 -14.64
C PRO A 50 2.68 -13.94 -15.97
N ALA A 51 1.35 -13.88 -15.91
CA ALA A 51 0.46 -14.12 -17.04
C ALA A 51 0.44 -12.96 -18.06
N ASN A 52 0.42 -11.73 -17.58
CA ASN A 52 0.32 -10.50 -18.39
C ASN A 52 1.35 -9.43 -18.01
N ASN A 53 2.18 -9.66 -16.98
CA ASN A 53 3.09 -8.67 -16.37
C ASN A 53 2.36 -7.43 -15.81
N GLU A 54 1.11 -7.54 -15.41
CA GLU A 54 0.43 -6.46 -14.69
C GLU A 54 0.96 -6.36 -13.27
N ALA A 55 1.15 -5.13 -12.80
CA ALA A 55 1.59 -4.89 -11.43
C ALA A 55 0.45 -5.18 -10.46
N VAL A 56 0.69 -6.07 -9.49
CA VAL A 56 -0.32 -6.58 -8.56
C VAL A 56 0.00 -6.31 -7.09
N ALA A 57 1.26 -5.99 -6.78
CA ALA A 57 1.70 -5.65 -5.44
C ALA A 57 2.99 -4.84 -5.48
N GLY A 58 3.38 -4.24 -4.37
CA GLY A 58 4.71 -3.68 -4.16
C GLY A 58 5.45 -4.30 -2.99
N VAL A 59 6.77 -4.37 -3.13
CA VAL A 59 7.71 -4.71 -2.06
C VAL A 59 8.63 -3.51 -1.88
N CYS A 60 8.46 -2.84 -0.74
CA CYS A 60 9.10 -1.57 -0.46
C CYS A 60 10.09 -1.70 0.70
N HIS A 61 11.16 -0.90 0.65
CA HIS A 61 12.02 -0.72 1.81
C HIS A 61 11.26 0.06 2.90
N ALA A 62 11.45 -0.33 4.16
CA ALA A 62 10.97 0.41 5.33
C ALA A 62 11.79 1.71 5.55
N LYS A 63 11.75 2.61 4.56
CA LYS A 63 12.48 3.87 4.50
C LYS A 63 11.55 5.02 4.14
N GLY A 64 11.98 6.25 4.41
CA GLY A 64 11.22 7.45 4.05
C GLY A 64 9.78 7.40 4.57
N VAL A 65 8.82 7.47 3.65
CA VAL A 65 7.38 7.41 3.96
C VAL A 65 6.93 6.05 4.52
N ASN A 66 7.71 4.99 4.33
CA ASN A 66 7.37 3.61 4.74
C ASN A 66 8.04 3.17 6.06
N LYS A 67 8.88 4.03 6.66
CA LYS A 67 9.71 3.67 7.82
C LYS A 67 8.95 3.10 9.02
N ASP A 68 7.78 3.67 9.33
CA ASP A 68 7.01 3.31 10.53
C ASP A 68 5.89 2.30 10.22
N LEU A 69 5.91 1.69 9.03
CA LEU A 69 4.91 0.68 8.65
C LEU A 69 5.29 -0.69 9.22
N PRO A 70 4.31 -1.49 9.69
CA PRO A 70 4.59 -2.84 10.15
C PRO A 70 5.05 -3.73 8.98
N PRO A 71 5.92 -4.72 9.21
CA PRO A 71 6.33 -5.70 8.20
C PRO A 71 5.22 -6.73 7.98
N ALA A 72 4.14 -6.30 7.34
CA ALA A 72 2.99 -7.11 6.98
C ALA A 72 2.45 -6.66 5.63
N TRP A 73 1.82 -7.58 4.90
CA TRP A 73 1.04 -7.22 3.72
C TRP A 73 -0.13 -6.33 4.09
N LEU A 74 -0.18 -5.13 3.53
CA LEU A 74 -1.18 -4.12 3.77
C LEU A 74 -2.03 -3.91 2.51
N PRO A 75 -3.32 -4.27 2.54
CA PRO A 75 -4.23 -3.90 1.46
C PRO A 75 -4.61 -2.42 1.55
N TYR A 76 -4.74 -1.77 0.40
CA TYR A 76 -5.16 -0.37 0.27
C TYR A 76 -6.57 -0.33 -0.28
N PHE A 77 -7.53 0.15 0.51
CA PHE A 77 -8.94 0.24 0.11
C PHE A 77 -9.30 1.65 -0.36
N LEU A 78 -9.95 1.75 -1.53
CA LEU A 78 -10.33 3.03 -2.11
C LEU A 78 -11.41 3.73 -1.28
N VAL A 79 -11.18 4.98 -0.94
CA VAL A 79 -12.15 5.87 -0.30
C VAL A 79 -12.35 7.12 -1.13
N ALA A 80 -13.58 7.66 -1.09
CA ALA A 80 -13.91 8.88 -1.83
C ALA A 80 -13.27 10.13 -1.22
N ASP A 81 -13.20 10.16 0.12
CA ASP A 81 -12.64 11.24 0.92
C ASP A 81 -11.92 10.62 2.13
N ILE A 82 -10.60 10.84 2.22
CA ILE A 82 -9.78 10.28 3.28
C ILE A 82 -10.06 10.91 4.65
N GLU A 83 -10.37 12.20 4.72
CA GLU A 83 -10.63 12.91 5.98
C GLU A 83 -11.96 12.42 6.58
N ALA A 84 -13.01 12.35 5.74
CA ALA A 84 -14.29 11.80 6.15
C ALA A 84 -14.15 10.34 6.61
N SER A 85 -13.34 9.54 5.90
CA SER A 85 -13.11 8.14 6.24
C SER A 85 -12.33 7.99 7.54
N LEU A 86 -11.31 8.81 7.80
CA LEU A 86 -10.57 8.79 9.07
C LEU A 86 -11.43 9.18 10.27
N ASN A 87 -12.35 10.14 10.10
CA ASN A 87 -13.34 10.46 11.12
C ASN A 87 -14.27 9.27 11.39
N ALA A 88 -14.72 8.58 10.33
CA ALA A 88 -15.52 7.37 10.48
C ALA A 88 -14.74 6.23 11.14
N VAL A 89 -13.45 6.03 10.84
CA VAL A 89 -12.59 5.04 11.51
C VAL A 89 -12.61 5.26 13.01
N ARG A 90 -12.34 6.48 13.48
CA ARG A 90 -12.34 6.81 14.92
C ARG A 90 -13.71 6.62 15.55
N ALA A 91 -14.77 7.08 14.89
CA ALA A 91 -16.14 6.97 15.40
C ALA A 91 -16.61 5.52 15.55
N ASN A 92 -16.09 4.60 14.74
CA ASN A 92 -16.47 3.19 14.74
C ASN A 92 -15.46 2.28 15.48
N GLY A 93 -14.61 2.85 16.34
CA GLY A 93 -13.70 2.08 17.22
C GLY A 93 -12.39 1.63 16.56
N GLY A 94 -12.11 2.07 15.34
CA GLY A 94 -10.81 1.89 14.71
C GLY A 94 -9.77 2.90 15.21
N LYS A 95 -8.51 2.66 14.83
CA LYS A 95 -7.36 3.48 15.25
C LYS A 95 -6.52 3.88 14.04
N LEU A 96 -5.97 5.09 14.06
CA LEU A 96 -4.95 5.47 13.09
C LEU A 96 -3.61 4.89 13.51
N VAL A 97 -2.88 4.32 12.56
CA VAL A 97 -1.48 3.90 12.71
C VAL A 97 -0.57 5.00 12.20
N THR A 98 -0.96 5.70 11.13
CA THR A 98 -0.25 6.83 10.58
C THR A 98 -1.16 8.05 10.43
N GLU A 99 -0.56 9.22 10.34
CA GLU A 99 -1.24 10.39 9.75
C GLU A 99 -1.44 10.17 8.24
N ILE A 100 -2.12 11.13 7.59
CA ILE A 100 -2.24 11.14 6.13
C ILE A 100 -0.86 11.29 5.51
N LYS A 101 -0.50 10.33 4.67
CA LYS A 101 0.69 10.31 3.83
C LYS A 101 0.31 10.57 2.38
N PHE A 102 1.29 10.97 1.59
CA PHE A 102 1.12 11.33 0.18
C PHE A 102 1.93 10.40 -0.72
N MET A 103 1.33 10.01 -1.84
CA MET A 103 1.98 9.29 -2.94
C MET A 103 1.68 10.06 -4.22
N GLY A 104 2.62 10.94 -4.63
CA GLY A 104 2.32 11.97 -5.62
C GLY A 104 1.20 12.89 -5.12
N SER A 105 0.11 13.01 -5.90
CA SER A 105 -1.10 13.76 -5.51
C SER A 105 -2.06 12.95 -4.63
N ASP A 106 -1.91 11.63 -4.59
CA ASP A 106 -2.83 10.74 -3.89
C ASP A 106 -2.53 10.71 -2.40
N LYS A 107 -3.53 10.30 -1.62
CA LYS A 107 -3.45 10.28 -0.16
C LYS A 107 -3.71 8.87 0.36
N TYR A 108 -3.01 8.49 1.41
CA TYR A 108 -3.32 7.26 2.15
C TYR A 108 -3.05 7.42 3.64
N ALA A 109 -3.65 6.54 4.44
CA ALA A 109 -3.36 6.41 5.86
C ALA A 109 -3.54 4.96 6.27
N VAL A 110 -2.64 4.47 7.14
CA VAL A 110 -2.77 3.13 7.71
C VAL A 110 -3.61 3.21 8.97
N ILE A 111 -4.58 2.31 9.07
CA ILE A 111 -5.52 2.21 10.17
C ILE A 111 -5.54 0.78 10.72
N LYS A 112 -6.07 0.62 11.93
CA LYS A 112 -6.51 -0.65 12.49
C LYS A 112 -8.01 -0.64 12.67
N ASP A 113 -8.67 -1.71 12.24
CA ASP A 113 -10.08 -1.93 12.52
C ASP A 113 -10.32 -2.32 14.00
N PRO A 114 -11.58 -2.48 14.45
CA PRO A 114 -11.87 -2.88 15.83
C PRO A 114 -11.33 -4.26 16.23
N ALA A 115 -11.06 -5.16 15.27
CA ALA A 115 -10.43 -6.46 15.51
C ALA A 115 -8.90 -6.36 15.60
N GLY A 116 -8.32 -5.21 15.26
CA GLY A 116 -6.88 -4.95 15.27
C GLY A 116 -6.16 -5.26 13.95
N ALA A 117 -6.90 -5.64 12.90
CA ALA A 117 -6.33 -5.87 11.58
C ALA A 117 -5.86 -4.55 10.96
N ALA A 118 -4.65 -4.53 10.39
CA ALA A 118 -4.07 -3.34 9.77
C ALA A 118 -4.35 -3.32 8.27
N CYS A 119 -4.78 -2.17 7.76
CA CYS A 119 -4.94 -1.90 6.34
C CYS A 119 -4.72 -0.42 6.05
N ALA A 120 -4.56 -0.06 4.79
CA ALA A 120 -4.54 1.33 4.36
C ALA A 120 -5.91 1.70 3.77
N ILE A 121 -6.35 2.93 4.03
CA ILE A 121 -7.36 3.59 3.22
C ILE A 121 -6.65 4.56 2.27
N TYR A 122 -7.11 4.61 1.03
CA TYR A 122 -6.42 5.30 -0.07
C TYR A 122 -7.41 6.12 -0.87
N GLN A 123 -7.12 7.40 -1.04
CA GLN A 123 -7.88 8.30 -1.88
C GLN A 123 -7.04 8.65 -3.10
N LYS A 124 -7.49 8.17 -4.26
CA LYS A 124 -6.95 8.57 -5.55
C LYS A 124 -7.53 9.93 -5.94
N ILE A 125 -6.66 10.92 -6.09
CA ILE A 125 -7.04 12.25 -6.57
C ILE A 125 -6.99 12.19 -8.09
N ALA A 126 -8.16 12.19 -8.74
CA ALA A 126 -8.24 12.19 -10.19
C ALA A 126 -7.44 13.38 -10.76
N GLN A 127 -6.58 13.09 -11.74
CA GLN A 127 -5.98 14.10 -12.62
C GLN A 127 -6.96 14.48 -13.73
#